data_AF-A0A1G0CB34-F1
#
_entry.id   AF-A0A1G0CB34-F1
#
_cell.length_a   1.000
_cell.length_b   1.000
_cell.length_c   1.000
_cell.angle_alpha   90.00
_cell.angle_beta   90.00
_cell.angle_gamma   90.00
#
_symmetry.space_group_name_H-M   'P 1'
#
loop_
_entity.id
_entity.type
_entity.pdbx_description
1 polymer ?
#
loop_
_entity_poly.entity_id
_entity_poly.type
_entity_poly.pdbx_seq_one_letter_code
_entity_poly.pdbx_strand_id
1 'polypeptide(L)'
;MKKWILSIVGGLIAGFSTAQNGTELFDETYVHRIDVTFQQVGFWDSLSNYYDEAFNNGTDVQYMMGSVMVDGTVVDSIGVKQKGFFSNWGAGESLKKPLKISMNEYVSSQKYDGLRKINLSNGFQDPSMMRDALAYKFMRDAGLDVPRTAYTKLYLNGTYWGLYLMVEEIDKRALKNWYEADSGNLFKCINNTGLAYQGTSVANYMDEFELQTNETANDWSRLIYLTKKITTPQANFEDSILKVLNIDQYLYVLASDIIMLNWDSYYDHGRNFFLYQNPESNLMDWIPWDYNLAFSTSNTDLIIDYTQTLDGPKQLVKKLQEDPELRSSFFDHVCILMDNYFTTSNLGPYITNTAALIRPDLNADNNKFFSISDFDASINNDINAVDPFGQWSTYRGLAQFITERQSEVAQQLSNYQHECTSLAVPELAVESVLVYPNPFESTFTVEAGSVIEQLEVYSITGQLLVTMSPKAKKTSISLDDFASGSYLVRTTTTSGMKTVPVNKR
;
A
#
# COMPACT_ATOMS: atom_id res chain seq x y z
N MET A 1 -0.62 53.32 36.63
CA MET A 1 -0.16 52.24 35.73
C MET A 1 -0.43 50.90 36.41
N LYS A 2 -1.42 50.15 35.91
CA LYS A 2 -1.87 48.86 36.47
C LYS A 2 -0.88 47.75 36.09
N LYS A 3 -0.32 47.06 37.08
CA LYS A 3 0.45 45.81 36.92
C LYS A 3 -0.53 44.66 36.72
N TRP A 4 -0.39 43.92 35.63
CA TRP A 4 -1.07 42.64 35.43
C TRP A 4 -0.09 41.52 35.74
N ILE A 5 -0.46 40.68 36.72
CA ILE A 5 0.18 39.42 37.05
C ILE A 5 -0.48 38.37 36.14
N LEU A 6 0.26 37.80 35.19
CA LEU A 6 -0.17 36.60 34.47
C LEU A 6 0.20 35.38 35.32
N SER A 7 -0.82 34.68 35.80
CA SER A 7 -0.69 33.36 36.41
C SER A 7 -0.69 32.32 35.29
N ILE A 8 0.40 31.58 35.13
CA ILE A 8 0.48 30.43 34.23
C ILE A 8 -0.14 29.24 34.96
N VAL A 9 -1.35 28.86 34.56
CA VAL A 9 -1.95 27.57 34.91
C VAL A 9 -1.49 26.59 33.83
N GLY A 10 -0.47 25.79 34.13
CA GLY A 10 -0.04 24.68 33.29
C GLY A 10 -1.05 23.55 33.38
N GLY A 11 -2.01 23.52 32.46
CA GLY A 11 -2.86 22.36 32.22
C GLY A 11 -2.07 21.32 31.45
N LEU A 12 -1.83 20.16 32.07
CA LEU A 12 -1.45 18.93 31.37
C LEU A 12 -2.58 18.57 30.38
N ILE A 13 -2.36 18.84 29.10
CA ILE A 13 -3.17 18.23 28.04
C ILE A 13 -2.63 16.81 27.89
N ALA A 14 -3.30 15.86 28.55
CA ALA A 14 -3.16 14.46 28.18
C ALA A 14 -3.76 14.32 26.78
N GLY A 15 -2.90 14.18 25.76
CA GLY A 15 -3.34 13.80 24.43
C GLY A 15 -3.99 12.43 24.51
N PHE A 16 -5.31 12.39 24.33
CA PHE A 16 -6.00 11.13 24.06
C PHE A 16 -5.61 10.71 22.64
N SER A 17 -4.62 9.84 22.49
CA SER A 17 -4.45 9.11 21.24
C SER A 17 -5.65 8.19 21.11
N THR A 18 -6.58 8.49 20.21
CA THR A 18 -7.63 7.55 19.87
C THR A 18 -6.98 6.30 19.28
N ALA A 19 -7.21 5.13 19.88
CA ALA A 19 -6.70 3.88 19.35
C ALA A 19 -7.14 3.70 17.88
N GLN A 20 -6.17 3.41 17.00
CA GLN A 20 -6.41 3.14 15.59
C GLN A 20 -7.32 1.90 15.46
N ASN A 21 -8.26 1.89 14.52
CA ASN A 21 -9.07 0.68 14.30
C ASN A 21 -8.14 -0.44 13.81
N GLY A 22 -8.32 -1.68 14.25
CA GLY A 22 -7.60 -2.84 13.72
C GLY A 22 -6.18 -3.01 14.24
N THR A 23 -5.77 -2.31 15.29
CA THR A 23 -4.41 -2.41 15.83
C THR A 23 -4.08 -3.84 16.27
N GLU A 24 -5.00 -4.50 16.97
CA GLU A 24 -4.79 -5.87 17.45
C GLU A 24 -4.95 -6.88 16.31
N LEU A 25 -5.89 -6.67 15.38
CA LEU A 25 -6.11 -7.60 14.26
C LEU A 25 -4.98 -7.61 13.23
N PHE A 26 -4.20 -6.53 13.15
CA PHE A 26 -3.07 -6.39 12.23
C PHE A 26 -1.72 -6.35 12.96
N ASP A 27 -1.62 -6.98 14.13
CA ASP A 27 -0.34 -7.21 14.80
C ASP A 27 0.47 -8.26 14.01
N GLU A 28 1.54 -7.81 13.36
CA GLU A 28 2.40 -8.67 12.55
C GLU A 28 3.42 -9.48 13.36
N THR A 29 3.46 -9.36 14.69
CA THR A 29 4.45 -10.05 15.54
C THR A 29 4.12 -11.53 15.78
N TYR A 30 2.89 -11.96 15.48
CA TYR A 30 2.48 -13.36 15.56
C TYR A 30 1.50 -13.75 14.44
N VAL A 31 1.30 -15.06 14.25
CA VAL A 31 0.26 -15.57 13.34
C VAL A 31 -1.06 -15.69 14.11
N HIS A 32 -2.05 -14.89 13.72
CA HIS A 32 -3.39 -14.90 14.29
C HIS A 32 -4.08 -16.25 14.11
N ARG A 33 -5.16 -16.46 14.87
CA ARG A 33 -6.03 -17.63 14.71
C ARG A 33 -7.47 -17.17 14.48
N ILE A 34 -8.04 -17.62 13.37
CA ILE A 34 -9.45 -17.43 13.01
C ILE A 34 -10.13 -18.79 12.90
N ASP A 35 -11.13 -19.04 13.75
CA ASP A 35 -12.01 -20.21 13.66
C ASP A 35 -13.42 -19.77 13.26
N VAL A 36 -13.87 -20.19 12.08
CA VAL A 36 -15.24 -19.94 11.61
C VAL A 36 -16.08 -21.20 11.82
N THR A 37 -17.28 -21.03 12.37
CA THR A 37 -18.25 -22.11 12.56
C THR A 37 -19.52 -21.84 11.75
N PHE A 38 -19.91 -22.80 10.93
CA PHE A 38 -21.15 -22.82 10.15
C PHE A 38 -22.08 -23.90 10.68
N GLN A 39 -23.37 -23.57 10.79
CA GLN A 39 -24.43 -24.56 11.07
C GLN A 39 -24.84 -25.34 9.81
N GLN A 40 -24.58 -24.79 8.62
CA GLN A 40 -24.91 -25.41 7.35
C GLN A 40 -24.08 -26.69 7.14
N VAL A 41 -24.76 -27.83 6.97
CA VAL A 41 -24.11 -29.06 6.50
C VAL A 41 -23.72 -28.86 5.03
N GLY A 42 -22.50 -29.27 4.66
CA GLY A 42 -21.97 -29.00 3.32
C GLY A 42 -21.75 -27.51 3.06
N PHE A 43 -21.36 -26.74 4.10
CA PHE A 43 -21.12 -25.30 3.99
C PHE A 43 -20.19 -24.94 2.82
N TRP A 44 -19.18 -25.76 2.55
CA TRP A 44 -18.22 -25.48 1.49
C TRP A 44 -18.83 -25.56 0.10
N ASP A 45 -19.57 -26.63 -0.21
CA ASP A 45 -20.28 -26.78 -1.48
C ASP A 45 -21.25 -25.62 -1.69
N SER A 46 -21.93 -25.20 -0.63
CA SER A 46 -22.86 -24.06 -0.68
C SER A 46 -22.13 -22.73 -0.93
N LEU A 47 -21.00 -22.48 -0.26
CA LEU A 47 -20.16 -21.30 -0.52
C LEU A 47 -19.62 -21.25 -1.94
N SER A 48 -19.20 -22.39 -2.49
CA SER A 48 -18.75 -22.51 -3.88
C SER A 48 -19.90 -22.25 -4.85
N ASN A 49 -21.08 -22.83 -4.60
CA ASN A 49 -22.26 -22.56 -5.42
C ASN A 49 -22.67 -21.08 -5.42
N TYR A 50 -22.64 -20.41 -4.25
CA TYR A 50 -22.93 -18.98 -4.17
C TYR A 50 -21.94 -18.13 -4.98
N TYR A 51 -20.67 -18.53 -5.00
CA TYR A 51 -19.66 -17.86 -5.80
C TYR A 51 -19.89 -18.11 -7.30
N ASP A 52 -20.11 -19.36 -7.71
CA ASP A 52 -20.31 -19.73 -9.11
C ASP A 52 -21.58 -19.10 -9.70
N GLU A 53 -22.67 -19.06 -8.93
CA GLU A 53 -23.91 -18.38 -9.33
C GLU A 53 -23.67 -16.90 -9.56
N ALA A 54 -22.97 -16.23 -8.64
CA ALA A 54 -22.64 -14.82 -8.76
C ALA A 54 -21.71 -14.53 -9.95
N PHE A 55 -20.67 -15.37 -10.12
CA PHE A 55 -19.72 -15.25 -11.23
C PHE A 55 -20.40 -15.40 -12.60
N ASN A 56 -21.27 -16.42 -12.75
CA ASN A 56 -21.95 -16.69 -14.02
C ASN A 56 -23.03 -15.66 -14.36
N ASN A 57 -23.62 -15.00 -13.36
CA ASN A 57 -24.70 -14.04 -13.57
C ASN A 57 -24.24 -12.57 -13.46
N GLY A 58 -22.99 -12.30 -13.10
CA GLY A 58 -22.47 -10.95 -12.88
C GLY A 58 -23.12 -10.23 -11.70
N THR A 59 -23.39 -10.97 -10.62
CA THR A 59 -24.02 -10.45 -9.39
C THR A 59 -23.09 -10.52 -8.18
N ASP A 60 -23.51 -9.95 -7.06
CA ASP A 60 -22.78 -10.08 -5.80
C ASP A 60 -22.85 -11.49 -5.22
N VAL A 61 -21.71 -11.98 -4.75
CA VAL A 61 -21.62 -13.26 -4.03
C VAL A 61 -22.39 -13.14 -2.71
N GLN A 62 -23.33 -14.07 -2.50
CA GLN A 62 -24.13 -14.17 -1.29
C GLN A 62 -23.27 -14.53 -0.06
N TYR A 63 -23.56 -13.91 1.08
CA TYR A 63 -22.98 -14.30 2.37
C TYR A 63 -23.72 -15.49 2.99
N MET A 64 -22.94 -16.37 3.62
CA MET A 64 -23.43 -17.41 4.52
C MET A 64 -23.26 -17.00 5.97
N MET A 65 -24.30 -17.21 6.77
CA MET A 65 -24.24 -16.94 8.21
C MET A 65 -23.37 -17.96 8.95
N GLY A 66 -22.56 -17.47 9.88
CA GLY A 66 -21.80 -18.28 10.82
C GLY A 66 -21.42 -17.49 12.07
N SER A 67 -20.53 -18.07 12.87
CA SER A 67 -19.79 -17.36 13.92
C SER A 67 -18.30 -17.41 13.64
N VAL A 68 -17.55 -16.46 14.19
CA VAL A 68 -16.09 -16.43 14.10
C VAL A 68 -15.48 -16.21 15.47
N MET A 69 -14.42 -16.94 15.77
CA MET A 69 -13.53 -16.67 16.89
C MET A 69 -12.21 -16.13 16.33
N VAL A 70 -11.83 -14.93 16.76
CA VAL A 70 -10.55 -14.30 16.42
C VAL A 70 -9.73 -14.19 17.70
N ASP A 71 -8.60 -14.89 17.77
CA ASP A 71 -7.70 -14.92 18.93
C ASP A 71 -8.41 -15.15 20.28
N GLY A 72 -9.42 -16.03 20.27
CA GLY A 72 -10.22 -16.36 21.46
C GLY A 72 -11.45 -15.49 21.70
N THR A 73 -11.63 -14.41 20.95
CA THR A 73 -12.82 -13.54 21.04
C THR A 73 -13.85 -13.97 20.01
N VAL A 74 -15.06 -14.31 20.46
CA VAL A 74 -16.15 -14.78 19.61
C VAL A 74 -17.04 -13.64 19.16
N VAL A 75 -17.36 -13.62 17.87
CA VAL A 75 -18.34 -12.76 17.22
C VAL A 75 -19.34 -13.65 16.48
N ASP A 76 -20.60 -13.62 16.87
CA ASP A 76 -21.65 -14.47 16.31
C ASP A 76 -22.44 -13.75 15.20
N SER A 77 -23.23 -14.49 14.41
CA SER A 77 -24.09 -13.95 13.35
C SER A 77 -23.33 -13.07 12.34
N ILE A 78 -22.16 -13.55 11.91
CA ILE A 78 -21.33 -12.94 10.88
C ILE A 78 -21.68 -13.48 9.49
N GLY A 79 -21.32 -12.77 8.43
CA GLY A 79 -21.38 -13.25 7.06
C GLY A 79 -20.01 -13.72 6.57
N VAL A 80 -19.97 -14.86 5.88
CA VAL A 80 -18.77 -15.35 5.19
C VAL A 80 -19.10 -15.64 3.73
N LYS A 81 -18.21 -15.24 2.83
CA LYS A 81 -18.30 -15.59 1.41
C LYS A 81 -16.94 -15.83 0.80
N GLN A 82 -16.89 -16.56 -0.32
CA GLN A 82 -15.71 -16.53 -1.18
C GLN A 82 -15.62 -15.16 -1.88
N LYS A 83 -14.40 -14.70 -2.16
CA LYS A 83 -14.12 -13.39 -2.78
C LYS A 83 -13.18 -13.52 -3.98
N GLY A 84 -12.83 -12.36 -4.55
CA GLY A 84 -11.82 -12.26 -5.60
C GLY A 84 -12.34 -12.68 -6.97
N PHE A 85 -11.49 -12.51 -7.98
CA PHE A 85 -11.75 -12.97 -9.34
C PHE A 85 -10.68 -14.01 -9.71
N PHE A 86 -9.48 -13.55 -10.08
CA PHE A 86 -8.42 -14.42 -10.58
C PHE A 86 -7.89 -15.39 -9.53
N SER A 87 -7.67 -14.94 -8.29
CA SER A 87 -7.20 -15.77 -7.18
C SER A 87 -8.21 -16.82 -6.71
N ASN A 88 -9.48 -16.69 -7.10
CA ASN A 88 -10.52 -17.69 -6.83
C ASN A 88 -10.74 -18.58 -8.04
N TRP A 89 -11.15 -18.01 -9.17
CA TRP A 89 -11.39 -18.74 -10.41
C TRP A 89 -10.15 -19.56 -10.81
N GLY A 90 -8.96 -18.95 -10.77
CA GLY A 90 -7.70 -19.61 -11.11
C GLY A 90 -7.30 -20.73 -10.13
N ALA A 91 -7.80 -20.69 -8.89
CA ALA A 91 -7.57 -21.78 -7.93
C ALA A 91 -8.40 -23.04 -8.24
N GLY A 92 -9.33 -22.99 -9.21
CA GLY A 92 -10.06 -24.16 -9.69
C GLY A 92 -10.78 -24.93 -8.59
N GLU A 93 -10.54 -26.23 -8.50
CA GLU A 93 -11.13 -27.12 -7.47
C GLU A 93 -10.39 -27.10 -6.12
N SER A 94 -9.35 -26.26 -5.96
CA SER A 94 -8.63 -26.14 -4.69
C SER A 94 -9.57 -25.71 -3.56
N LEU A 95 -9.44 -26.35 -2.40
CA LEU A 95 -10.10 -25.93 -1.17
C LEU A 95 -9.56 -24.58 -0.66
N LYS A 96 -8.39 -24.14 -1.11
CA LYS A 96 -7.79 -22.88 -0.66
C LYS A 96 -8.32 -21.68 -1.43
N LYS A 97 -9.58 -21.30 -1.20
CA LYS A 97 -10.21 -20.12 -1.81
C LYS A 97 -10.09 -18.89 -0.92
N PRO A 98 -9.93 -17.68 -1.48
CA PRO A 98 -9.90 -16.47 -0.68
C PRO A 98 -11.30 -16.19 -0.13
N LEU A 99 -11.37 -15.72 1.12
CA LEU A 99 -12.64 -15.49 1.82
C LEU A 99 -12.77 -14.04 2.25
N LYS A 100 -14.02 -13.61 2.45
CA LYS A 100 -14.36 -12.36 3.13
C LYS A 100 -15.26 -12.67 4.31
N ILE A 101 -14.90 -12.14 5.47
CA ILE A 101 -15.71 -12.20 6.69
C ILE A 101 -16.28 -10.80 6.94
N SER A 102 -17.59 -10.70 7.10
CA SER A 102 -18.34 -9.48 7.38
C SER A 102 -18.97 -9.60 8.77
N MET A 103 -18.41 -8.89 9.75
CA MET A 103 -18.90 -8.90 11.13
C MET A 103 -20.28 -8.28 11.24
N ASN A 104 -20.62 -7.36 10.33
CA ASN A 104 -21.85 -6.58 10.41
C ASN A 104 -22.92 -6.98 9.38
N GLU A 105 -22.75 -8.14 8.73
CA GLU A 105 -23.65 -8.58 7.67
C GLU A 105 -25.09 -8.73 8.17
N TYR A 106 -25.25 -9.44 9.30
CA TYR A 106 -26.56 -9.70 9.89
C TYR A 106 -26.82 -8.87 11.16
N VAL A 107 -25.77 -8.22 11.70
CA VAL A 107 -25.86 -7.31 12.86
C VAL A 107 -25.16 -5.99 12.54
N SER A 108 -25.90 -4.98 12.08
CA SER A 108 -25.36 -3.77 11.44
C SER A 108 -24.35 -2.95 12.28
N SER A 109 -24.44 -2.99 13.61
CA SER A 109 -23.53 -2.28 14.51
C SER A 109 -22.28 -3.08 14.88
N GLN A 110 -22.24 -4.37 14.57
CA GLN A 110 -21.20 -5.30 15.03
C GLN A 110 -19.86 -5.01 14.37
N LYS A 111 -18.80 -5.13 15.16
CA LYS A 111 -17.41 -4.87 14.78
C LYS A 111 -16.50 -5.80 15.57
N TYR A 112 -15.30 -6.02 15.04
CA TYR A 112 -14.17 -6.60 15.77
C TYR A 112 -13.00 -5.63 15.65
N ASP A 113 -12.40 -5.25 16.78
CA ASP A 113 -11.28 -4.30 16.82
C ASP A 113 -11.53 -3.01 16.00
N GLY A 114 -12.74 -2.45 16.11
CA GLY A 114 -13.17 -1.27 15.34
C GLY A 114 -13.51 -1.52 13.87
N LEU A 115 -13.16 -2.68 13.32
CA LEU A 115 -13.36 -3.07 11.92
C LEU A 115 -14.65 -3.85 11.70
N ARG A 116 -15.17 -3.80 10.47
CA ARG A 116 -16.38 -4.51 10.05
C ARG A 116 -16.11 -5.74 9.19
N LYS A 117 -14.99 -5.77 8.49
CA LYS A 117 -14.69 -6.79 7.49
C LYS A 117 -13.24 -7.25 7.62
N ILE A 118 -12.99 -8.51 7.29
CA ILE A 118 -11.67 -9.12 7.16
C ILE A 118 -11.58 -9.75 5.78
N ASN A 119 -10.54 -9.42 5.01
CA ASN A 119 -10.23 -10.11 3.75
C ASN A 119 -9.15 -11.16 4.00
N LEU A 120 -9.38 -12.38 3.56
CA LEU A 120 -8.44 -13.49 3.64
C LEU A 120 -7.98 -13.86 2.24
N SER A 121 -6.74 -13.48 1.89
CA SER A 121 -6.07 -13.83 0.65
C SER A 121 -5.39 -15.19 0.77
N ASN A 122 -5.52 -16.02 -0.27
CA ASN A 122 -5.10 -17.42 -0.29
C ASN A 122 -3.65 -17.64 -0.76
N GLY A 123 -2.94 -16.58 -1.18
CA GLY A 123 -1.58 -16.67 -1.72
C GLY A 123 -1.50 -17.34 -3.09
N PHE A 124 -2.58 -17.26 -3.88
CA PHE A 124 -2.60 -17.77 -5.25
C PHE A 124 -1.49 -17.12 -6.10
N GLN A 125 -0.74 -17.95 -6.84
CA GLN A 125 0.45 -17.56 -7.63
C GLN A 125 1.60 -16.94 -6.83
N ASP A 126 1.65 -17.13 -5.51
CA ASP A 126 2.76 -16.66 -4.69
C ASP A 126 3.44 -17.79 -3.89
N PRO A 127 4.54 -18.38 -4.40
CA PRO A 127 5.35 -19.34 -3.63
C PRO A 127 5.86 -18.80 -2.30
N SER A 128 6.05 -17.48 -2.18
CA SER A 128 6.55 -16.86 -0.94
C SER A 128 5.45 -16.57 0.09
N MET A 129 4.17 -16.57 -0.31
CA MET A 129 3.04 -16.06 0.48
C MET A 129 3.20 -14.61 0.98
N MET A 130 4.16 -13.84 0.46
CA MET A 130 4.61 -12.57 1.01
C MET A 130 4.61 -11.40 0.04
N ARG A 131 4.32 -11.56 -1.26
CA ARG A 131 4.40 -10.47 -2.25
C ARG A 131 3.51 -9.28 -1.90
N ASP A 132 2.24 -9.54 -1.61
CA ASP A 132 1.26 -8.51 -1.24
C ASP A 132 1.66 -7.81 0.07
N ALA A 133 2.04 -8.60 1.09
CA ALA A 133 2.48 -8.09 2.39
C ALA A 133 3.76 -7.24 2.28
N LEU A 134 4.74 -7.69 1.51
CA LEU A 134 6.01 -7.01 1.28
C LEU A 134 5.81 -5.72 0.48
N ALA A 135 4.95 -5.74 -0.55
CA ALA A 135 4.61 -4.56 -1.33
C ALA A 135 3.97 -3.48 -0.46
N TYR A 136 2.98 -3.83 0.36
CA TYR A 136 2.38 -2.86 1.27
C TYR A 136 3.35 -2.42 2.37
N LYS A 137 4.21 -3.30 2.90
CA LYS A 137 5.26 -2.90 3.86
C LYS A 137 6.16 -1.83 3.25
N PHE A 138 6.68 -2.07 2.05
CA PHE A 138 7.52 -1.13 1.32
C PHE A 138 6.81 0.23 1.11
N MET A 139 5.59 0.21 0.55
CA MET A 139 4.85 1.44 0.29
C MET A 139 4.49 2.20 1.57
N ARG A 140 4.15 1.48 2.65
CA ARG A 140 3.82 2.08 3.95
C ARG A 140 5.06 2.70 4.62
N ASP A 141 6.23 2.07 4.50
CA ASP A 141 7.50 2.66 4.95
C ASP A 141 7.82 3.96 4.22
N ALA A 142 7.50 4.01 2.91
CA ALA A 142 7.62 5.20 2.08
C ALA A 142 6.56 6.28 2.40
N GLY A 143 5.62 5.99 3.30
CA GLY A 143 4.60 6.94 3.76
C GLY A 143 3.28 6.90 2.99
N LEU A 144 3.09 5.92 2.09
CA LEU A 144 1.83 5.77 1.35
C LEU A 144 0.71 5.17 2.21
N ASP A 145 -0.51 5.64 1.98
CA ASP A 145 -1.72 5.07 2.54
C ASP A 145 -2.07 3.77 1.82
N VAL A 146 -1.73 2.65 2.45
CA VAL A 146 -1.96 1.30 1.90
C VAL A 146 -2.52 0.36 2.96
N PRO A 147 -3.27 -0.70 2.58
CA PRO A 147 -3.81 -1.69 3.51
C PRO A 147 -2.74 -2.27 4.45
N ARG A 148 -3.08 -2.44 5.73
CA ARG A 148 -2.28 -3.29 6.63
C ARG A 148 -2.49 -4.77 6.32
N THR A 149 -1.51 -5.57 6.72
CA THR A 149 -1.53 -7.01 6.52
C THR A 149 -1.05 -7.75 7.76
N ALA A 150 -1.61 -8.93 8.01
CA ALA A 150 -1.14 -9.86 9.03
C ALA A 150 -1.47 -11.29 8.61
N TYR A 151 -0.80 -12.29 9.19
CA TYR A 151 -1.04 -13.69 8.83
C TYR A 151 -2.02 -14.35 9.79
N THR A 152 -2.83 -15.27 9.28
CA THR A 152 -3.75 -16.06 10.11
C THR A 152 -3.76 -17.53 9.73
N LYS A 153 -3.89 -18.38 10.74
CA LYS A 153 -4.37 -19.75 10.59
C LYS A 153 -5.88 -19.72 10.47
N LEU A 154 -6.41 -20.23 9.37
CA LEU A 154 -7.85 -20.36 9.19
C LEU A 154 -8.31 -21.76 9.55
N TYR A 155 -9.30 -21.85 10.43
CA TYR A 155 -10.05 -23.06 10.71
C TYR A 155 -11.50 -22.88 10.30
N LEU A 156 -12.06 -23.82 9.54
CA LEU A 156 -13.51 -23.87 9.24
C LEU A 156 -14.09 -25.15 9.84
N ASN A 157 -15.10 -25.00 10.70
CA ASN A 157 -15.72 -26.09 11.47
C ASN A 157 -14.70 -26.98 12.21
N GLY A 158 -13.68 -26.36 12.80
CA GLY A 158 -12.64 -27.03 13.60
C GLY A 158 -11.52 -27.71 12.80
N THR A 159 -11.60 -27.75 11.47
CA THR A 159 -10.54 -28.27 10.59
C THR A 159 -9.59 -27.14 10.22
N TYR A 160 -8.27 -27.39 10.18
CA TYR A 160 -7.30 -26.42 9.66
C TYR A 160 -7.36 -26.38 8.14
N TRP A 161 -7.65 -25.20 7.57
CA TRP A 161 -7.76 -24.99 6.13
C TRP A 161 -6.49 -24.42 5.51
N GLY A 162 -5.65 -23.79 6.30
CA GLY A 162 -4.35 -23.31 5.85
C GLY A 162 -3.98 -21.94 6.39
N LEU A 163 -2.81 -21.49 5.94
CA LEU A 163 -2.29 -20.16 6.21
C LEU A 163 -2.86 -19.18 5.19
N TYR A 164 -3.42 -18.06 5.67
CA TYR A 164 -3.95 -16.98 4.84
C TYR A 164 -3.27 -15.66 5.20
N LEU A 165 -3.18 -14.77 4.21
CA LEU A 165 -2.84 -13.37 4.44
C LEU A 165 -4.14 -12.59 4.71
N MET A 166 -4.24 -11.97 5.87
CA MET A 166 -5.26 -10.97 6.15
C MET A 166 -4.86 -9.64 5.52
N VAL A 167 -5.78 -9.01 4.80
CA VAL A 167 -5.59 -7.70 4.17
C VAL A 167 -6.70 -6.75 4.64
N GLU A 168 -6.31 -5.57 5.11
CA GLU A 168 -7.25 -4.53 5.56
C GLU A 168 -8.22 -4.14 4.44
N GLU A 169 -9.51 -4.05 4.79
CA GLU A 169 -10.51 -3.50 3.87
C GLU A 169 -10.32 -1.98 3.77
N ILE A 170 -10.16 -1.47 2.54
CA ILE A 170 -10.21 -0.03 2.29
C ILE A 170 -11.67 0.41 2.34
N ASP A 171 -12.08 0.92 3.50
CA ASP A 171 -13.38 1.54 3.73
C ASP A 171 -13.24 2.79 4.61
N LYS A 172 -14.36 3.34 5.09
CA LYS A 172 -14.35 4.53 5.96
C LYS A 172 -13.47 4.39 7.22
N ARG A 173 -13.20 3.18 7.75
CA ARG A 173 -12.32 2.99 8.92
C ARG A 173 -10.87 3.15 8.53
N ALA A 174 -10.47 2.62 7.38
CA ALA A 174 -9.13 2.81 6.84
C ALA A 174 -8.90 4.31 6.58
N LEU A 175 -9.86 4.99 5.94
CA LEU A 175 -9.79 6.44 5.72
C LEU A 175 -9.65 7.22 7.04
N LYS A 176 -10.41 6.86 8.07
CA LYS A 176 -10.30 7.48 9.40
C LYS A 176 -8.94 7.27 10.07
N ASN A 177 -8.24 6.20 9.73
CA ASN A 177 -6.90 5.93 10.25
C ASN A 177 -5.81 6.72 9.50
N TRP A 178 -6.10 7.21 8.29
CA TRP A 178 -5.13 7.83 7.38
C TRP A 178 -5.32 9.33 7.21
N TYR A 179 -6.56 9.80 7.25
CA TYR A 179 -6.93 11.19 6.98
C TYR A 179 -7.65 11.82 8.18
N GLU A 180 -7.31 13.06 8.50
CA GLU A 180 -8.04 13.89 9.45
C GLU A 180 -9.49 14.12 8.99
N ALA A 181 -9.68 14.45 7.71
CA ALA A 181 -10.99 14.46 7.06
C ALA A 181 -11.31 13.14 6.33
N ASP A 182 -12.18 12.33 6.92
CA ASP A 182 -12.58 10.99 6.44
C ASP A 182 -13.93 10.95 5.66
N SER A 183 -14.49 12.12 5.32
CA SER A 183 -15.84 12.24 4.76
C SER A 183 -15.90 12.22 3.23
N GLY A 184 -14.75 12.07 2.57
CA GLY A 184 -14.63 12.11 1.11
C GLY A 184 -15.30 10.94 0.39
N ASN A 185 -15.45 11.10 -0.93
CA ASN A 185 -15.90 10.03 -1.81
C ASN A 185 -14.74 9.08 -2.10
N LEU A 186 -14.95 7.78 -1.85
CA LEU A 186 -13.99 6.72 -2.13
C LEU A 186 -14.50 5.90 -3.31
N PHE A 187 -13.77 5.89 -4.41
CA PHE A 187 -14.10 5.12 -5.60
C PHE A 187 -13.16 3.92 -5.68
N LYS A 188 -13.70 2.73 -5.86
CA LYS A 188 -12.94 1.53 -6.16
C LYS A 188 -12.88 1.30 -7.65
N CYS A 189 -11.72 1.02 -8.21
CA CYS A 189 -11.60 0.46 -9.56
C CYS A 189 -12.04 -1.01 -9.54
N ILE A 190 -13.12 -1.34 -10.25
CA ILE A 190 -13.70 -2.70 -10.27
C ILE A 190 -13.43 -3.45 -11.58
N ASN A 191 -12.91 -2.76 -12.60
CA ASN A 191 -12.56 -3.33 -13.90
C ASN A 191 -11.34 -2.62 -14.49
N ASN A 192 -10.82 -3.08 -15.63
CA ASN A 192 -9.73 -2.40 -16.34
C ASN A 192 -10.22 -1.04 -16.87
N THR A 193 -9.44 0.01 -16.66
CA THR A 193 -9.75 1.38 -17.09
C THR A 193 -8.53 2.09 -17.66
N GLY A 194 -8.77 2.92 -18.68
CA GLY A 194 -7.80 3.90 -19.17
C GLY A 194 -7.89 5.26 -18.47
N LEU A 195 -8.83 5.44 -17.55
CA LEU A 195 -9.31 6.74 -17.05
C LEU A 195 -9.80 7.68 -18.17
N ALA A 196 -10.45 7.11 -19.19
CA ALA A 196 -10.98 7.87 -20.31
C ALA A 196 -12.11 8.81 -19.87
N TYR A 197 -12.19 10.00 -20.47
CA TYR A 197 -13.34 10.88 -20.27
C TYR A 197 -14.52 10.40 -21.12
N GLN A 198 -15.59 9.96 -20.46
CA GLN A 198 -16.77 9.36 -21.08
C GLN A 198 -17.98 10.31 -21.07
N GLY A 199 -17.73 11.62 -20.96
CA GLY A 199 -18.79 12.63 -20.77
C GLY A 199 -19.17 12.82 -19.30
N THR A 200 -20.31 13.47 -19.05
CA THR A 200 -20.74 13.86 -17.70
C THR A 200 -21.76 12.92 -17.07
N SER A 201 -22.21 11.88 -17.79
CA SER A 201 -23.16 10.91 -17.27
C SER A 201 -22.46 9.92 -16.34
N VAL A 202 -22.96 9.79 -15.11
CA VAL A 202 -22.42 8.84 -14.12
C VAL A 202 -22.46 7.40 -14.62
N ALA A 203 -23.55 7.02 -15.30
CA ALA A 203 -23.74 5.66 -15.80
C ALA A 203 -22.60 5.17 -16.71
N ASN A 204 -21.88 6.08 -17.37
CA ASN A 204 -20.78 5.72 -18.27
C ASN A 204 -19.53 5.25 -17.52
N TYR A 205 -19.44 5.46 -16.21
CA TYR A 205 -18.27 5.11 -15.40
C TYR A 205 -18.53 3.92 -14.45
N MET A 206 -19.78 3.48 -14.33
CA MET A 206 -20.20 2.45 -13.36
C MET A 206 -19.68 1.04 -13.69
N ASP A 207 -19.26 0.79 -14.94
CA ASP A 207 -18.64 -0.48 -15.34
C ASP A 207 -17.14 -0.55 -14.97
N GLU A 208 -16.53 0.60 -14.64
CA GLU A 208 -15.12 0.74 -14.29
C GLU A 208 -14.91 1.00 -12.80
N PHE A 209 -15.85 1.71 -12.17
CA PHE A 209 -15.74 2.16 -10.78
C PHE A 209 -17.00 1.85 -9.97
N GLU A 210 -16.81 1.73 -8.66
CA GLU A 210 -17.87 1.64 -7.67
C GLU A 210 -17.62 2.66 -6.56
N LEU A 211 -18.62 3.49 -6.23
CA LEU A 211 -18.55 4.42 -5.11
C LEU A 211 -18.78 3.67 -3.79
N GLN A 212 -17.78 3.69 -2.89
CA GLN A 212 -17.75 2.92 -1.64
C GLN A 212 -18.18 3.74 -0.40
N THR A 213 -18.27 5.06 -0.53
CA THR A 213 -18.72 5.97 0.54
C THR A 213 -19.72 6.97 -0.02
N ASN A 214 -20.55 7.57 0.85
CA ASN A 214 -21.54 8.57 0.44
C ASN A 214 -22.48 8.09 -0.69
N GLU A 215 -22.78 6.79 -0.76
CA GLU A 215 -23.57 6.14 -1.81
C GLU A 215 -24.96 6.80 -2.01
N THR A 216 -25.56 7.33 -0.95
CA THR A 216 -26.84 8.07 -1.05
C THR A 216 -26.68 9.44 -1.72
N ALA A 217 -25.57 10.15 -1.48
CA ALA A 217 -25.28 11.41 -2.15
C ALA A 217 -24.89 11.17 -3.61
N ASN A 218 -24.22 10.05 -3.88
CA ASN A 218 -23.87 9.56 -5.22
C ASN A 218 -23.19 10.64 -6.09
N ASP A 219 -22.23 11.37 -5.53
CA ASP A 219 -21.52 12.44 -6.23
C ASP A 219 -20.25 11.92 -6.91
N TRP A 220 -20.28 11.88 -8.24
CA TRP A 220 -19.17 11.42 -9.08
C TRP A 220 -18.42 12.58 -9.75
N SER A 221 -18.81 13.82 -9.45
CA SER A 221 -18.35 15.00 -10.18
C SER A 221 -16.82 15.13 -10.17
N ARG A 222 -16.17 14.78 -9.06
CA ARG A 222 -14.71 14.86 -8.94
C ARG A 222 -13.97 13.81 -9.79
N LEU A 223 -14.45 12.56 -9.79
CA LEU A 223 -13.91 11.50 -10.66
C LEU A 223 -14.06 11.86 -12.14
N ILE A 224 -15.25 12.32 -12.54
CA ILE A 224 -15.51 12.77 -13.92
C ILE A 224 -14.63 13.98 -14.29
N TYR A 225 -14.39 14.87 -13.34
CA TYR A 225 -13.50 16.01 -13.54
C TYR A 225 -12.04 15.56 -13.70
N LEU A 226 -11.57 14.57 -12.93
CA LEU A 226 -10.25 13.96 -13.09
C LEU A 226 -10.07 13.39 -14.50
N THR A 227 -10.99 12.53 -14.97
CA THR A 227 -10.89 11.92 -16.31
C THR A 227 -10.90 12.99 -17.41
N LYS A 228 -11.71 14.04 -17.25
CA LYS A 228 -11.68 15.20 -18.16
C LYS A 228 -10.32 15.89 -18.16
N LYS A 229 -9.68 16.06 -17.01
CA LYS A 229 -8.38 16.74 -16.88
C LYS A 229 -7.24 15.95 -17.49
N ILE A 230 -7.32 14.62 -17.47
CA ILE A 230 -6.39 13.73 -18.18
C ILE A 230 -6.41 13.97 -19.71
N THR A 231 -7.52 14.48 -20.27
CA THR A 231 -7.61 14.84 -21.71
C THR A 231 -7.00 16.21 -22.06
N THR A 232 -6.48 16.96 -21.09
CA THR A 232 -5.91 18.29 -21.33
C THR A 232 -4.75 18.20 -22.35
N PRO A 233 -4.69 19.12 -23.34
CA PRO A 233 -3.54 19.20 -24.25
C PRO A 233 -2.22 19.30 -23.49
N GLN A 234 -1.15 18.66 -23.99
CA GLN A 234 0.12 18.49 -23.26
C GLN A 234 0.67 19.80 -22.69
N ALA A 235 0.65 20.87 -23.49
CA ALA A 235 1.16 22.19 -23.11
C ALA A 235 0.51 22.81 -21.86
N ASN A 236 -0.65 22.30 -21.41
CA ASN A 236 -1.33 22.76 -20.20
C ASN A 236 -1.62 21.60 -19.24
N PHE A 237 -1.03 20.42 -19.45
CA PHE A 237 -1.40 19.22 -18.71
C PHE A 237 -1.04 19.32 -17.23
N GLU A 238 0.21 19.64 -16.92
CA GLU A 238 0.72 19.80 -15.54
C GLU A 238 -0.18 20.72 -14.70
N ASP A 239 -0.35 21.98 -15.12
CA ASP A 239 -1.21 22.98 -14.47
C ASP A 239 -2.67 22.54 -14.26
N SER A 240 -3.14 21.63 -15.11
CA SER A 240 -4.52 21.17 -15.13
C SER A 240 -4.70 19.97 -14.19
N ILE A 241 -3.76 19.04 -14.19
CA ILE A 241 -3.82 17.81 -13.39
C ILE A 241 -3.52 18.07 -11.92
N LEU A 242 -2.60 18.98 -11.60
CA LEU A 242 -2.27 19.40 -10.21
C LEU A 242 -3.47 19.98 -9.43
N LYS A 243 -4.53 20.38 -10.13
CA LYS A 243 -5.76 20.92 -9.52
C LYS A 243 -6.77 19.84 -9.12
N VAL A 244 -6.51 18.58 -9.46
CA VAL A 244 -7.48 17.49 -9.27
C VAL A 244 -6.86 16.22 -8.73
N LEU A 245 -5.59 15.92 -9.00
CA LEU A 245 -4.89 14.75 -8.50
C LEU A 245 -3.77 15.19 -7.56
N ASN A 246 -3.58 14.47 -6.46
CA ASN A 246 -2.36 14.56 -5.67
C ASN A 246 -1.22 13.89 -6.45
N ILE A 247 -0.54 14.69 -7.28
CA ILE A 247 0.47 14.18 -8.22
C ILE A 247 1.67 13.59 -7.50
N ASP A 248 2.14 14.20 -6.41
CA ASP A 248 3.29 13.70 -5.63
C ASP A 248 3.02 12.28 -5.11
N GLN A 249 1.88 12.08 -4.43
CA GLN A 249 1.47 10.75 -3.98
C GLN A 249 1.35 9.76 -5.15
N TYR A 250 0.75 10.18 -6.28
CA TYR A 250 0.61 9.30 -7.43
C TYR A 250 1.97 8.93 -8.06
N LEU A 251 2.96 9.82 -8.06
CA LEU A 251 4.30 9.52 -8.55
C LEU A 251 5.02 8.50 -7.67
N TYR A 252 4.85 8.54 -6.34
CA TYR A 252 5.31 7.47 -5.46
C TYR A 252 4.63 6.12 -5.75
N VAL A 253 3.32 6.12 -6.02
CA VAL A 253 2.59 4.89 -6.40
C VAL A 253 3.11 4.34 -7.74
N LEU A 254 3.21 5.20 -8.76
CA LEU A 254 3.70 4.83 -10.08
C LEU A 254 5.14 4.29 -10.03
N ALA A 255 6.02 4.95 -9.28
CA ALA A 255 7.39 4.50 -9.07
C ALA A 255 7.41 3.16 -8.33
N SER A 256 6.56 2.96 -7.31
CA SER A 256 6.42 1.69 -6.59
C SER A 256 5.98 0.55 -7.50
N ASP A 257 4.99 0.77 -8.36
CA ASP A 257 4.51 -0.21 -9.35
C ASP A 257 5.63 -0.62 -10.31
N ILE A 258 6.38 0.34 -10.84
CA ILE A 258 7.47 0.07 -11.81
C ILE A 258 8.68 -0.58 -11.12
N ILE A 259 9.04 -0.17 -9.90
CA ILE A 259 10.13 -0.78 -9.13
C ILE A 259 9.81 -2.25 -8.85
N MET A 260 8.59 -2.55 -8.38
CA MET A 260 8.18 -3.91 -8.08
C MET A 260 7.77 -4.72 -9.31
N LEU A 261 7.79 -4.14 -10.52
CA LEU A 261 7.25 -4.77 -11.73
C LEU A 261 5.81 -5.28 -11.52
N ASN A 262 4.95 -4.46 -10.92
CA ASN A 262 3.54 -4.76 -10.73
C ASN A 262 2.76 -4.54 -12.04
N TRP A 263 2.68 -5.59 -12.86
CA TRP A 263 2.01 -5.55 -14.15
C TRP A 263 0.48 -5.46 -14.03
N ASP A 264 -0.11 -5.86 -12.90
CA ASP A 264 -1.57 -5.83 -12.69
C ASP A 264 -2.06 -4.47 -12.12
N SER A 265 -1.17 -3.47 -12.03
CA SER A 265 -1.48 -2.11 -11.59
C SER A 265 -2.17 -1.28 -12.68
N TYR A 266 -2.48 -0.01 -12.37
CA TYR A 266 -2.94 0.93 -13.39
C TYR A 266 -1.89 1.16 -14.47
N TYR A 267 -0.59 1.12 -14.14
CA TYR A 267 0.48 1.41 -15.08
C TYR A 267 0.39 0.55 -16.36
N ASP A 268 0.09 -0.74 -16.22
CA ASP A 268 0.05 -1.69 -17.34
C ASP A 268 -1.39 -2.19 -17.61
N HIS A 269 -2.09 -2.79 -16.63
CA HIS A 269 -3.45 -3.34 -16.86
C HIS A 269 -4.60 -2.34 -16.65
N GLY A 270 -4.36 -1.22 -15.96
CA GLY A 270 -5.40 -0.22 -15.73
C GLY A 270 -6.33 -0.57 -14.57
N ARG A 271 -5.88 -1.26 -13.53
CA ARG A 271 -6.75 -1.75 -12.43
C ARG A 271 -6.05 -1.73 -11.08
N ASN A 272 -6.74 -2.27 -10.07
CA ASN A 272 -6.24 -2.53 -8.72
C ASN A 272 -5.84 -1.26 -7.93
N PHE A 273 -6.77 -0.31 -7.84
CA PHE A 273 -6.62 0.90 -7.04
C PHE A 273 -7.96 1.44 -6.55
N PHE A 274 -7.89 2.36 -5.59
CA PHE A 274 -8.97 3.25 -5.20
C PHE A 274 -8.55 4.70 -5.45
N LEU A 275 -9.54 5.57 -5.59
CA LEU A 275 -9.37 7.01 -5.62
C LEU A 275 -10.19 7.63 -4.49
N TYR A 276 -9.55 8.38 -3.60
CA TYR A 276 -10.20 9.08 -2.52
C TYR A 276 -10.26 10.58 -2.80
N GLN A 277 -11.44 11.18 -2.78
CA GLN A 277 -11.58 12.63 -2.82
C GLN A 277 -11.31 13.20 -1.42
N ASN A 278 -10.08 13.64 -1.19
CA ASN A 278 -9.67 14.24 0.08
C ASN A 278 -10.40 15.57 0.31
N PRO A 279 -11.23 15.71 1.37
CA PRO A 279 -12.02 16.92 1.59
C PRO A 279 -11.18 18.17 1.93
N GLU A 280 -9.95 18.01 2.43
CA GLU A 280 -9.11 19.13 2.86
C GLU A 280 -8.38 19.78 1.69
N SER A 281 -7.67 18.96 0.90
CA SER A 281 -6.99 19.43 -0.31
C SER A 281 -7.95 19.59 -1.49
N ASN A 282 -9.12 18.94 -1.41
CA ASN A 282 -10.04 18.69 -2.52
C ASN A 282 -9.39 17.89 -3.67
N LEU A 283 -8.21 17.30 -3.51
CA LEU A 283 -7.55 16.48 -4.53
C LEU A 283 -8.04 15.03 -4.47
N MET A 284 -7.85 14.30 -5.57
CA MET A 284 -7.97 12.85 -5.58
C MET A 284 -6.64 12.25 -5.13
N ASP A 285 -6.68 11.45 -4.07
CA ASP A 285 -5.56 10.66 -3.56
C ASP A 285 -5.65 9.24 -4.13
N TRP A 286 -4.51 8.68 -4.52
CA TRP A 286 -4.43 7.36 -5.14
C TRP A 286 -4.05 6.31 -4.11
N ILE A 287 -4.89 5.28 -3.94
CA ILE A 287 -4.70 4.23 -2.93
C ILE A 287 -4.47 2.88 -3.62
N PRO A 288 -3.25 2.32 -3.53
CA PRO A 288 -2.90 1.00 -4.04
C PRO A 288 -3.76 -0.14 -3.48
N TRP A 289 -4.06 -1.15 -4.32
CA TRP A 289 -4.78 -2.36 -3.92
C TRP A 289 -4.29 -3.59 -4.70
N ASP A 290 -4.45 -4.81 -4.15
CA ASP A 290 -4.19 -6.12 -4.78
C ASP A 290 -2.78 -6.28 -5.43
N TYR A 291 -1.73 -6.34 -4.62
CA TYR A 291 -0.32 -6.41 -5.07
C TYR A 291 0.24 -7.83 -5.07
N ASN A 292 -0.61 -8.87 -5.04
CA ASN A 292 -0.17 -10.26 -5.02
C ASN A 292 0.59 -10.69 -6.31
N LEU A 293 0.41 -9.95 -7.41
CA LEU A 293 1.08 -10.17 -8.70
C LEU A 293 2.28 -9.24 -8.94
N ALA A 294 2.70 -8.48 -7.93
CA ALA A 294 3.96 -7.75 -7.94
C ALA A 294 5.18 -8.69 -7.92
N PHE A 295 6.39 -8.15 -8.03
CA PHE A 295 7.65 -8.91 -8.13
C PHE A 295 7.65 -9.89 -9.32
N SER A 296 7.09 -9.44 -10.44
CA SER A 296 6.95 -10.23 -11.66
C SER A 296 8.26 -10.29 -12.46
N THR A 297 8.24 -11.03 -13.56
CA THR A 297 9.36 -11.11 -14.50
C THR A 297 9.16 -10.09 -15.62
N SER A 298 10.19 -9.30 -15.92
CA SER A 298 10.24 -8.45 -17.11
C SER A 298 11.68 -8.21 -17.52
N ASN A 299 11.93 -8.13 -18.82
CA ASN A 299 13.22 -7.72 -19.40
C ASN A 299 13.16 -6.31 -20.00
N THR A 300 12.05 -5.60 -19.76
CA THR A 300 11.74 -4.32 -20.37
C THR A 300 12.24 -3.18 -19.49
N ASP A 301 12.78 -2.14 -20.11
CA ASP A 301 13.08 -0.87 -19.43
C ASP A 301 11.81 -0.05 -19.24
N LEU A 302 11.00 -0.40 -18.24
CA LEU A 302 9.74 0.28 -17.96
C LEU A 302 9.92 1.65 -17.30
N ILE A 303 11.12 1.99 -16.82
CA ILE A 303 11.41 3.30 -16.23
C ILE A 303 11.62 4.33 -17.34
N ILE A 304 12.40 3.97 -18.37
CA ILE A 304 12.69 4.86 -19.49
C ILE A 304 11.70 4.67 -20.63
N ASP A 305 11.45 3.43 -21.05
CA ASP A 305 10.55 3.07 -22.13
C ASP A 305 9.20 2.55 -21.61
N TYR A 306 8.39 3.52 -21.21
CA TYR A 306 7.03 3.27 -20.71
C TYR A 306 6.04 2.80 -21.78
N THR A 307 6.47 2.64 -23.04
CA THR A 307 5.58 2.24 -24.15
C THR A 307 5.46 0.74 -24.34
N GLN A 308 6.34 -0.05 -23.70
CA GLN A 308 6.42 -1.50 -23.80
C GLN A 308 5.56 -2.25 -22.76
N THR A 309 4.52 -1.60 -22.23
CA THR A 309 3.48 -2.26 -21.43
C THR A 309 2.59 -3.14 -22.32
N LEU A 310 1.93 -4.16 -21.75
CA LEU A 310 1.16 -5.16 -22.50
C LEU A 310 0.02 -4.53 -23.32
N ASP A 311 -0.66 -3.54 -22.75
CA ASP A 311 -1.79 -2.84 -23.38
C ASP A 311 -1.42 -1.44 -23.90
N GLY A 312 -0.12 -1.13 -23.99
CA GLY A 312 0.37 0.22 -24.25
C GLY A 312 0.14 1.19 -23.07
N PRO A 313 0.72 2.39 -23.14
CA PRO A 313 0.78 3.28 -21.98
C PRO A 313 -0.59 3.89 -21.69
N LYS A 314 -1.04 3.78 -20.43
CA LYS A 314 -2.29 4.42 -19.99
C LYS A 314 -2.19 5.94 -20.12
N GLN A 315 -3.33 6.58 -20.39
CA GLN A 315 -3.33 8.00 -20.77
C GLN A 315 -2.71 8.91 -19.71
N LEU A 316 -3.01 8.69 -18.42
CA LEU A 316 -2.41 9.48 -17.34
C LEU A 316 -0.89 9.28 -17.28
N VAL A 317 -0.42 8.02 -17.33
CA VAL A 317 1.01 7.67 -17.34
C VAL A 317 1.71 8.32 -18.54
N LYS A 318 1.15 8.17 -19.73
CA LYS A 318 1.68 8.78 -20.95
C LYS A 318 1.84 10.29 -20.80
N LYS A 319 0.81 10.98 -20.32
CA LYS A 319 0.81 12.43 -20.14
C LYS A 319 1.86 12.91 -19.14
N LEU A 320 2.06 12.17 -18.04
CA LEU A 320 3.11 12.44 -17.06
C LEU A 320 4.50 12.21 -17.63
N GLN A 321 4.67 11.10 -18.35
CA GLN A 321 5.95 10.70 -18.94
C GLN A 321 6.35 11.57 -20.15
N GLU A 322 5.40 12.22 -20.83
CA GLU A 322 5.64 13.19 -21.92
C GLU A 322 5.85 14.64 -21.42
N ASP A 323 5.59 14.90 -20.13
CA ASP A 323 5.82 16.20 -19.52
C ASP A 323 7.23 16.24 -18.87
N PRO A 324 8.13 17.16 -19.27
CA PRO A 324 9.51 17.16 -18.79
C PRO A 324 9.65 17.30 -17.27
N GLU A 325 8.85 18.16 -16.63
CA GLU A 325 8.94 18.43 -15.19
C GLU A 325 8.38 17.25 -14.39
N LEU A 326 7.23 16.72 -14.81
CA LEU A 326 6.62 15.56 -14.14
C LEU A 326 7.44 14.28 -14.36
N ARG A 327 8.08 14.12 -15.52
CA ARG A 327 9.02 13.02 -15.77
C ARG A 327 10.27 13.13 -14.92
N SER A 328 10.83 14.34 -14.76
CA SER A 328 11.95 14.56 -13.84
C SER A 328 11.55 14.21 -12.40
N SER A 329 10.40 14.71 -11.95
CA SER A 329 9.85 14.40 -10.64
C SER A 329 9.63 12.90 -10.44
N PHE A 330 9.10 12.20 -11.45
CA PHE A 330 8.99 10.74 -11.42
C PHE A 330 10.34 10.05 -11.16
N PHE A 331 11.42 10.46 -11.82
CA PHE A 331 12.75 9.90 -11.57
C PHE A 331 13.27 10.22 -10.17
N ASP A 332 13.02 11.42 -9.65
CA ASP A 332 13.37 11.77 -8.28
C ASP A 332 12.65 10.85 -7.27
N HIS A 333 11.36 10.55 -7.51
CA HIS A 333 10.59 9.61 -6.70
C HIS A 333 11.15 8.19 -6.77
N VAL A 334 11.55 7.72 -7.96
CA VAL A 334 12.23 6.43 -8.13
C VAL A 334 13.53 6.42 -7.32
N CYS A 335 14.37 7.45 -7.40
CA CYS A 335 15.61 7.55 -6.63
C CYS A 335 15.35 7.50 -5.12
N ILE A 336 14.39 8.29 -4.61
CA ILE A 336 14.03 8.30 -3.18
C ILE A 336 13.62 6.90 -2.71
N LEU A 337 12.76 6.22 -3.47
CA LEU A 337 12.31 4.88 -3.14
C LEU A 337 13.47 3.87 -3.14
N MET A 338 14.33 3.89 -4.16
CA MET A 338 15.44 2.94 -4.29
C MET A 338 16.54 3.14 -3.24
N ASP A 339 16.82 4.39 -2.86
CA ASP A 339 17.90 4.71 -1.92
C ASP A 339 17.49 4.49 -0.45
N ASN A 340 16.21 4.68 -0.12
CA ASN A 340 15.76 4.73 1.28
C ASN A 340 14.86 3.55 1.68
N TYR A 341 14.03 3.04 0.77
CA TYR A 341 12.91 2.17 1.13
C TYR A 341 12.96 0.78 0.47
N PHE A 342 13.30 0.71 -0.82
CA PHE A 342 13.44 -0.53 -1.59
C PHE A 342 14.87 -1.09 -1.51
N THR A 343 15.34 -1.30 -0.29
CA THR A 343 16.71 -1.73 0.01
C THR A 343 16.73 -3.05 0.74
N THR A 344 17.83 -3.80 0.60
CA THR A 344 18.04 -5.04 1.38
C THR A 344 18.12 -4.77 2.88
N SER A 345 18.58 -3.59 3.30
CA SER A 345 18.65 -3.22 4.72
C SER A 345 17.27 -2.93 5.31
N ASN A 346 16.34 -2.35 4.54
CA ASN A 346 14.97 -2.10 4.99
C ASN A 346 14.08 -3.36 4.87
N LEU A 347 14.08 -4.00 3.71
CA LEU A 347 13.13 -5.09 3.41
C LEU A 347 13.66 -6.49 3.77
N GLY A 348 14.97 -6.70 3.79
CA GLY A 348 15.58 -8.00 4.09
C GLY A 348 15.22 -8.56 5.48
N PRO A 349 15.28 -7.77 6.56
CA PRO A 349 14.83 -8.22 7.88
C PRO A 349 13.35 -8.59 7.91
N TYR A 350 12.48 -7.80 7.26
CA TYR A 350 11.05 -8.12 7.17
C TYR A 350 10.83 -9.45 6.43
N ILE A 351 11.53 -9.67 5.31
CA ILE A 351 11.47 -10.92 4.55
C ILE A 351 11.87 -12.12 5.42
N THR A 352 13.01 -12.02 6.09
CA THR A 352 13.56 -13.13 6.88
C THR A 352 12.68 -13.45 8.09
N ASN A 353 12.25 -12.42 8.82
CA ASN A 353 11.46 -12.59 10.04
C ASN A 353 10.06 -13.12 9.72
N THR A 354 9.41 -12.58 8.69
CA THR A 354 8.08 -13.04 8.25
C THR A 354 8.15 -14.47 7.73
N ALA A 355 9.17 -14.82 6.94
CA ALA A 355 9.35 -16.19 6.47
C ALA A 355 9.48 -17.17 7.64
N ALA A 356 10.31 -16.85 8.63
CA ALA A 356 10.46 -17.67 9.85
C ALA A 356 9.14 -17.78 10.64
N LEU A 357 8.37 -16.70 10.72
CA LEU A 357 7.10 -16.63 11.43
C LEU A 357 6.05 -17.55 10.82
N ILE A 358 5.88 -17.50 9.49
CA ILE A 358 4.78 -18.16 8.80
C ILE A 358 5.08 -19.60 8.38
N ARG A 359 6.36 -19.95 8.23
CA ARG A 359 6.80 -21.26 7.71
C ARG A 359 6.19 -22.46 8.44
N PRO A 360 6.09 -22.52 9.79
CA PRO A 360 5.52 -23.68 10.47
C PRO A 360 4.06 -23.93 10.07
N ASP A 361 3.27 -22.86 10.01
CA ASP A 361 1.84 -22.91 9.71
C ASP A 361 1.58 -23.18 8.22
N LEU A 362 2.42 -22.64 7.33
CA LEU A 362 2.40 -22.98 5.90
C LEU A 362 2.82 -24.44 5.67
N ASN A 363 3.81 -24.96 6.38
CA ASN A 363 4.21 -26.36 6.24
C ASN A 363 3.05 -27.32 6.61
N ALA A 364 2.30 -26.98 7.66
CA ALA A 364 1.12 -27.72 8.10
C ALA A 364 -0.10 -27.57 7.17
N ASP A 365 -0.09 -26.62 6.24
CA ASP A 365 -1.17 -26.36 5.30
C ASP A 365 -1.20 -27.42 4.20
N ASN A 366 -2.21 -28.29 4.20
CA ASN A 366 -2.37 -29.33 3.17
C ASN A 366 -2.97 -28.80 1.86
N ASN A 367 -3.46 -27.56 1.83
CA ASN A 367 -4.10 -26.94 0.66
C ASN A 367 -3.21 -25.87 -0.01
N LYS A 368 -1.96 -25.70 0.44
CA LYS A 368 -1.00 -24.75 -0.17
C LYS A 368 -0.75 -25.06 -1.65
N PHE A 369 -0.57 -24.00 -2.44
CA PHE A 369 -0.33 -24.12 -3.88
C PHE A 369 1.10 -24.54 -4.23
N PHE A 370 2.07 -24.17 -3.40
CA PHE A 370 3.49 -24.44 -3.62
C PHE A 370 4.04 -25.31 -2.49
N SER A 371 5.08 -26.08 -2.79
CA SER A 371 5.72 -26.91 -1.78
C SER A 371 6.44 -26.06 -0.74
N ILE A 372 6.71 -26.62 0.45
CA ILE A 372 7.51 -25.89 1.45
C ILE A 372 8.94 -25.63 0.96
N SER A 373 9.48 -26.48 0.08
CA SER A 373 10.77 -26.25 -0.56
C SER A 373 10.73 -25.08 -1.56
N ASP A 374 9.64 -24.92 -2.31
CA ASP A 374 9.45 -23.77 -3.20
C ASP A 374 9.39 -22.48 -2.39
N PHE A 375 8.64 -22.49 -1.29
CA PHE A 375 8.59 -21.39 -0.33
C PHE A 375 10.00 -21.04 0.17
N ASP A 376 10.72 -22.01 0.75
CA ASP A 376 12.06 -21.80 1.33
C ASP A 376 13.05 -21.24 0.30
N ALA A 377 13.01 -21.75 -0.94
CA ALA A 377 13.87 -21.28 -2.02
C ALA A 377 13.50 -19.88 -2.50
N SER A 378 12.20 -19.58 -2.66
CA SER A 378 11.67 -18.30 -3.17
C SER A 378 11.96 -17.09 -2.27
N ILE A 379 12.35 -17.31 -1.01
CA ILE A 379 12.79 -16.22 -0.13
C ILE A 379 14.06 -15.57 -0.69
N ASN A 380 14.99 -16.38 -1.21
CA ASN A 380 16.33 -15.91 -1.56
C ASN A 380 16.66 -16.03 -3.05
N ASN A 381 16.03 -16.95 -3.78
CA ASN A 381 16.39 -17.24 -5.16
C ASN A 381 15.15 -17.36 -6.03
N ASP A 382 15.32 -17.03 -7.31
CA ASP A 382 14.35 -17.39 -8.33
C ASP A 382 14.12 -18.91 -8.32
N ILE A 383 12.86 -19.30 -8.48
CA ILE A 383 12.47 -20.70 -8.58
C ILE A 383 11.75 -20.95 -9.90
N ASN A 384 11.91 -22.16 -10.43
CA ASN A 384 11.00 -22.69 -11.44
C ASN A 384 10.08 -23.67 -10.73
N ALA A 385 8.78 -23.41 -10.77
CA ALA A 385 7.78 -24.23 -10.13
C ALA A 385 6.59 -24.44 -11.08
N VAL A 386 5.85 -25.51 -10.84
CA VAL A 386 4.57 -25.73 -11.51
C VAL A 386 3.56 -24.76 -10.89
N ASP A 387 3.01 -23.88 -11.70
CA ASP A 387 1.98 -22.94 -11.29
C ASP A 387 0.65 -23.67 -10.97
N PRO A 388 -0.33 -22.98 -10.37
CA PRO A 388 -1.63 -23.57 -10.07
C PRO A 388 -2.42 -24.07 -11.29
N PHE A 389 -2.00 -23.75 -12.52
CA PHE A 389 -2.59 -24.23 -13.78
C PHE A 389 -1.84 -25.45 -14.36
N GLY A 390 -0.80 -25.94 -13.68
CA GLY A 390 -0.02 -27.08 -14.14
C GLY A 390 1.09 -26.72 -15.14
N GLN A 391 1.43 -25.44 -15.31
CA GLN A 391 2.47 -24.96 -16.22
C GLN A 391 3.77 -24.64 -15.47
N TRP A 392 4.92 -24.89 -16.09
CA TRP A 392 6.19 -24.46 -15.52
C TRP A 392 6.37 -22.95 -15.70
N SER A 393 6.56 -22.25 -14.58
CA SER A 393 6.73 -20.80 -14.52
C SER A 393 7.93 -20.43 -13.65
N THR A 394 8.59 -19.32 -13.98
CA THR A 394 9.66 -18.73 -13.16
C THR A 394 9.06 -17.71 -12.21
N TYR A 395 9.37 -17.85 -10.92
CA TYR A 395 8.97 -16.91 -9.88
C TYR A 395 10.21 -16.25 -9.31
N ARG A 396 10.22 -14.91 -9.26
CA ARG A 396 11.37 -14.17 -8.74
C ARG A 396 11.49 -14.35 -7.23
N GLY A 397 12.71 -14.61 -6.78
CA GLY A 397 13.04 -14.72 -5.36
C GLY A 397 13.08 -13.34 -4.72
N LEU A 398 12.51 -13.16 -3.52
CA LEU A 398 12.32 -11.81 -2.95
C LEU A 398 13.63 -11.07 -2.70
N ALA A 399 14.60 -11.69 -2.02
CA ALA A 399 15.88 -11.04 -1.71
C ALA A 399 16.75 -10.83 -2.96
N GLN A 400 16.78 -11.81 -3.86
CA GLN A 400 17.46 -11.70 -5.15
C GLN A 400 16.87 -10.56 -5.99
N PHE A 401 15.54 -10.50 -6.12
CA PHE A 401 14.83 -9.46 -6.85
C PHE A 401 15.21 -8.07 -6.35
N ILE A 402 15.16 -7.82 -5.04
CA ILE A 402 15.50 -6.49 -4.48
C ILE A 402 16.93 -6.10 -4.85
N THR A 403 17.88 -7.03 -4.72
CA THR A 403 19.30 -6.79 -5.02
C THR A 403 19.52 -6.48 -6.51
N GLU A 404 18.93 -7.28 -7.39
CA GLU A 404 19.05 -7.11 -8.84
C GLU A 404 18.35 -5.83 -9.30
N ARG A 405 17.16 -5.56 -8.76
CA ARG A 405 16.38 -4.37 -9.10
C ARG A 405 17.10 -3.07 -8.76
N GLN A 406 17.86 -3.02 -7.66
CA GLN A 406 18.71 -1.86 -7.37
C GLN A 406 19.71 -1.56 -8.50
N SER A 407 20.36 -2.60 -9.03
CA SER A 407 21.33 -2.44 -10.12
C SER A 407 20.64 -2.11 -11.44
N GLU A 408 19.52 -2.77 -11.76
CA GLU A 408 18.75 -2.53 -12.97
C GLU A 408 18.23 -1.08 -13.04
N VAL A 409 17.60 -0.60 -11.98
CA VAL A 409 17.02 0.75 -11.94
C VAL A 409 18.11 1.81 -12.03
N ALA A 410 19.23 1.64 -11.31
CA ALA A 410 20.36 2.56 -11.41
C ALA A 410 20.93 2.64 -12.84
N GLN A 411 21.02 1.50 -13.54
CA GLN A 411 21.44 1.46 -14.93
C GLN A 411 20.44 2.15 -15.87
N GLN A 412 19.13 1.93 -15.66
CA GLN A 412 18.07 2.55 -16.46
C GLN A 412 18.08 4.08 -16.32
N LEU A 413 18.20 4.61 -15.09
CA LEU A 413 18.30 6.05 -14.84
C LEU A 413 19.57 6.67 -15.46
N SER A 414 20.72 5.99 -15.34
CA SER A 414 21.98 6.40 -15.95
C SER A 414 21.89 6.50 -17.48
N ASN A 415 21.18 5.59 -18.14
CA ASN A 415 20.92 5.65 -19.58
C ASN A 415 20.15 6.91 -20.00
N TYR A 416 19.39 7.52 -19.09
CA TYR A 416 18.69 8.80 -19.30
C TYR A 416 19.50 10.02 -18.86
N GLN A 417 20.76 9.84 -18.44
CA GLN A 417 21.58 10.91 -17.84
C GLN A 417 20.93 11.52 -16.58
N HIS A 418 20.02 10.79 -15.94
CA HIS A 418 19.49 11.16 -14.64
C HIS A 418 20.32 10.44 -13.59
N GLU A 419 21.22 11.18 -12.95
CA GLU A 419 21.87 10.69 -11.75
C GLU A 419 20.90 10.92 -10.61
N CYS A 420 20.70 9.90 -9.76
CA CYS A 420 20.16 10.11 -8.42
C CYS A 420 21.16 11.02 -7.70
N THR A 421 21.02 12.32 -7.93
CA THR A 421 21.76 13.34 -7.23
C THR A 421 21.18 13.32 -5.85
N SER A 422 21.73 12.43 -5.04
CA SER A 422 21.62 12.61 -3.63
C SER A 422 22.05 14.07 -3.38
N LEU A 423 21.21 14.83 -2.70
CA LEU A 423 21.71 15.92 -1.86
C LEU A 423 22.64 15.37 -0.75
N ALA A 424 23.16 14.14 -0.89
CA ALA A 424 24.24 13.54 -0.14
C ALA A 424 25.55 13.72 -0.91
N VAL A 425 26.41 14.58 -0.37
CA VAL A 425 27.84 14.48 -0.61
C VAL A 425 28.28 13.03 -0.32
N PRO A 426 29.23 12.45 -1.08
CA PRO A 426 29.62 11.05 -1.00
C PRO A 426 29.73 10.53 0.43
N GLU A 427 29.09 9.39 0.65
CA GLU A 427 28.99 8.65 1.91
C GLU A 427 30.38 8.20 2.38
N LEU A 428 31.09 9.09 3.07
CA LEU A 428 32.15 8.71 3.98
C LEU A 428 31.50 8.32 5.30
N ALA A 429 31.28 7.01 5.47
CA ALA A 429 30.97 6.32 6.72
C ALA A 429 30.12 7.14 7.71
N VAL A 430 28.84 7.35 7.39
CA VAL A 430 27.92 8.05 8.30
C VAL A 430 27.29 7.05 9.27
N GLU A 431 27.58 7.23 10.56
CA GLU A 431 26.85 6.61 11.67
C GLU A 431 25.34 6.87 11.55
N SER A 432 24.50 5.92 11.97
CA SER A 432 23.04 5.96 11.86
C SER A 432 22.43 7.29 12.33
N VAL A 433 21.89 8.08 11.39
CA VAL A 433 20.92 9.14 11.69
C VAL A 433 19.54 8.50 11.70
N LEU A 434 18.87 8.57 12.86
CA LEU A 434 17.50 8.12 13.07
C LEU A 434 16.59 9.34 13.13
N VAL A 435 15.46 9.27 12.41
CA VAL A 435 14.43 10.31 12.45
C VAL A 435 13.11 9.69 12.86
N TYR A 436 12.52 10.18 13.96
CA TYR A 436 11.29 9.61 14.50
C TYR A 436 10.46 10.62 15.33
N PRO A 437 9.12 10.49 15.35
CA PRO A 437 8.35 9.62 14.47
C PRO A 437 8.49 10.07 12.99
N ASN A 438 8.40 9.14 12.06
CA ASN A 438 8.32 9.39 10.63
C ASN A 438 7.38 8.33 10.04
N PRO A 439 6.16 8.68 9.62
CA PRO A 439 5.60 10.04 9.51
C PRO A 439 5.42 10.75 10.87
N PHE A 440 5.31 12.08 10.85
CA PHE A 440 5.05 12.93 12.03
C PHE A 440 3.90 13.91 11.78
N GLU A 441 3.20 14.33 12.83
CA GLU A 441 2.12 15.32 12.74
C GLU A 441 2.71 16.76 12.77
N SER A 442 3.31 17.12 13.90
CA SER A 442 3.85 18.46 14.14
C SER A 442 5.36 18.46 14.23
N THR A 443 5.90 17.49 14.97
CA THR A 443 7.30 17.45 15.38
C THR A 443 7.93 16.09 15.14
N PHE A 444 9.16 16.09 14.66
CA PHE A 444 10.01 14.90 14.62
C PHE A 444 11.33 15.15 15.36
N THR A 445 11.98 14.07 15.75
CA THR A 445 13.27 14.08 16.43
C THR A 445 14.33 13.47 15.54
N VAL A 446 15.49 14.12 15.46
CA VAL A 446 16.68 13.62 14.79
C VAL A 446 17.70 13.23 15.86
N GLU A 447 18.17 11.99 15.79
CA GLU A 447 19.22 11.45 16.65
C GLU A 447 20.35 10.88 15.79
N ALA A 448 21.59 11.24 16.12
CA ALA A 448 22.78 10.82 15.37
C ALA A 448 23.85 10.25 16.31
N GLY A 449 24.71 9.37 15.77
CA GLY A 449 25.83 8.79 16.52
C GLY A 449 26.87 9.82 17.01
N SER A 450 26.98 10.95 16.30
CA SER A 450 27.90 12.06 16.58
C SER A 450 27.16 13.42 16.69
N VAL A 451 27.89 14.48 17.07
CA VAL A 451 27.27 15.80 17.31
C VAL A 451 26.72 16.36 15.99
N ILE A 452 25.45 16.78 16.01
CA ILE A 452 24.78 17.46 14.90
C ILE A 452 25.28 18.91 14.87
N GLU A 453 26.15 19.21 13.91
CA GLU A 453 26.74 20.52 13.71
C GLU A 453 25.76 21.48 13.03
N GLN A 454 25.00 20.96 12.06
CA GLN A 454 23.98 21.68 11.31
C GLN A 454 22.85 20.71 10.91
N LEU A 455 21.63 21.22 10.90
CA LEU A 455 20.46 20.52 10.41
C LEU A 455 19.63 21.46 9.56
N GLU A 456 19.22 20.99 8.40
CA GLU A 456 18.44 21.75 7.44
C GLU A 456 17.24 20.94 6.97
N VAL A 457 16.09 21.58 6.85
CA VAL A 457 14.88 20.98 6.27
C VAL A 457 14.61 21.66 4.96
N TYR A 458 14.46 20.87 3.90
CA TYR A 458 14.10 21.31 2.56
C TYR A 458 12.70 20.82 2.20
N SER A 459 11.99 21.58 1.37
CA SER A 459 10.90 21.03 0.58
C SER A 459 11.46 19.99 -0.39
N ILE A 460 10.60 19.10 -0.91
CA ILE A 460 10.99 18.18 -1.99
C ILE A 460 11.44 18.89 -3.27
N THR A 461 11.00 20.12 -3.51
CA THR A 461 11.48 20.97 -4.62
C THR A 461 12.84 21.63 -4.35
N GLY A 462 13.50 21.30 -3.24
CA GLY A 462 14.83 21.80 -2.88
C GLY A 462 14.84 23.19 -2.22
N GLN A 463 13.68 23.75 -1.85
CA GLN A 463 13.62 25.02 -1.13
C GLN A 463 14.02 24.81 0.33
N LEU A 464 15.01 25.55 0.82
CA LEU A 464 15.38 25.53 2.25
C LEU A 464 14.26 26.17 3.09
N LEU A 465 13.71 25.41 4.04
CA LEU A 465 12.60 25.80 4.92
C LEU A 465 13.07 26.11 6.35
N VAL A 466 13.92 25.24 6.90
CA VAL A 466 14.44 25.37 8.28
C VAL A 466 15.95 25.16 8.26
N THR A 467 16.68 25.91 9.07
CA THR A 467 18.11 25.67 9.35
C THR A 467 18.40 25.89 10.82
N MET A 468 19.17 25.01 11.43
CA MET A 468 19.59 25.11 12.83
C MET A 468 20.96 24.47 13.07
N SER A 469 21.60 24.84 14.17
CA SER A 469 22.88 24.26 14.62
C SER A 469 22.75 23.77 16.05
N PRO A 470 22.19 22.55 16.27
CA PRO A 470 21.83 22.07 17.60
C PRO A 470 23.02 21.91 18.54
N LYS A 471 24.20 21.56 17.99
CA LYS A 471 25.42 21.21 18.76
C LYS A 471 25.15 20.13 19.82
N ALA A 472 24.27 19.18 19.48
CA ALA A 472 23.87 18.05 20.30
C ALA A 472 23.73 16.80 19.42
N LYS A 473 23.75 15.61 20.04
CA LYS A 473 23.50 14.35 19.32
C LYS A 473 22.02 14.11 18.99
N LYS A 474 21.13 14.90 19.59
CA LYS A 474 19.69 14.77 19.48
C LYS A 474 19.04 16.15 19.46
N THR A 475 18.09 16.36 18.55
CA THR A 475 17.31 17.59 18.46
C THR A 475 15.90 17.29 17.95
N SER A 476 14.94 18.14 18.28
CA SER A 476 13.57 18.04 17.74
C SER A 476 13.27 19.27 16.88
N ILE A 477 12.52 19.05 15.80
CA ILE A 477 12.09 20.09 14.87
C ILE A 477 10.57 20.08 14.82
N SER A 478 9.95 21.26 14.87
CA SER A 478 8.53 21.45 14.52
C SER A 478 8.44 21.99 13.10
N LEU A 479 7.50 21.44 12.33
CA LEU A 479 7.08 21.99 11.04
C LEU A 479 5.60 22.38 11.05
N ASP A 480 5.04 22.79 12.20
CA ASP A 480 3.62 23.16 12.36
C ASP A 480 3.13 24.14 11.29
N ASP A 481 3.96 25.11 10.93
CA ASP A 481 3.62 26.18 9.96
C ASP A 481 3.71 25.76 8.48
N PHE A 482 4.13 24.52 8.19
CA PHE A 482 4.28 24.01 6.83
C PHE A 482 3.17 23.00 6.48
N ALA A 483 2.87 22.85 5.19
CA ALA A 483 1.80 21.94 4.75
C ALA A 483 2.11 20.47 5.02
N SER A 484 1.11 19.60 5.07
CA SER A 484 1.35 18.15 5.02
C SER A 484 2.07 17.78 3.72
N GLY A 485 2.94 16.78 3.78
CA GLY A 485 3.76 16.36 2.64
C GLY A 485 5.17 15.93 3.02
N SER A 486 5.94 15.58 2.00
CA SER A 486 7.32 15.10 2.14
C SER A 486 8.31 16.26 2.31
N TYR A 487 9.33 16.05 3.13
CA TYR A 487 10.43 16.98 3.37
C TYR A 487 11.76 16.23 3.38
N LEU A 488 12.87 16.91 3.09
CA LEU A 488 14.21 16.35 3.19
C LEU A 488 14.95 16.97 4.38
N VAL A 489 15.37 16.14 5.32
CA VAL A 489 16.14 16.57 6.49
C VAL A 489 17.61 16.26 6.27
N ARG A 490 18.41 17.29 5.97
CA ARG A 490 19.85 17.20 5.83
C ARG A 490 20.51 17.42 7.19
N THR A 491 21.16 16.40 7.69
CA THR A 491 21.88 16.39 8.97
C THR A 491 23.38 16.37 8.70
N THR A 492 24.09 17.42 9.10
CA THR A 492 25.56 17.49 9.08
C THR A 492 26.08 17.25 10.48
N THR A 493 26.92 16.23 10.64
CA THR A 493 27.59 15.88 11.88
C THR A 493 29.10 16.10 11.76
N THR A 494 29.82 15.92 12.87
CA THR A 494 31.29 15.93 12.86
C THR A 494 31.91 14.80 12.02
N SER A 495 31.13 13.75 11.73
CA SER A 495 31.60 12.56 11.00
C SER A 495 31.13 12.50 9.54
N GLY A 496 30.19 13.34 9.13
CA GLY A 496 29.70 13.36 7.74
C GLY A 496 28.35 14.04 7.60
N MET A 497 27.72 13.85 6.44
CA MET A 497 26.40 14.44 6.14
C MET A 497 25.46 13.33 5.68
N LYS A 498 24.22 13.35 6.16
CA LYS A 498 23.16 12.44 5.72
C LYS A 498 21.85 13.18 5.55
N THR A 499 21.16 12.92 4.45
CA THR A 499 19.83 13.45 4.17
C THR A 499 18.81 12.32 4.35
N VAL A 500 17.77 12.57 5.12
CA VAL A 500 16.70 11.60 5.40
C VAL A 500 15.36 12.23 5.03
N PRO A 501 14.53 11.57 4.20
CA PRO A 501 13.17 12.03 3.94
C PRO A 501 12.30 11.88 5.18
N VAL A 502 11.43 12.86 5.44
CA VAL A 502 10.45 12.84 6.53
C VAL A 502 9.09 13.29 6.01
N ASN A 503 8.03 12.61 6.45
CA ASN A 503 6.68 12.85 5.96
C ASN A 503 5.83 13.50 7.05
N LYS A 504 5.32 14.71 6.77
CA LYS A 504 4.35 15.41 7.63
C LYS A 504 2.93 14.97 7.26
N ARG A 505 2.15 14.54 8.24
CA ARG A 505 0.71 14.27 8.09
C ARG A 505 -0.12 15.52 8.36
#